data_AF-A0A7V1NAK9-F1
#
_entry.id   AF-A0A7V1NAK9-F1
#
_cell.length_a   1.000
_cell.length_b   1.000
_cell.length_c   1.000
_cell.angle_alpha   90.00
_cell.angle_beta   90.00
_cell.angle_gamma   90.00
#
_symmetry.space_group_name_H-M   'P 1'
#
loop_
_entity.id
_entity.type
_entity.pdbx_description
1 polymer ?
#
loop_
_entity_poly.entity_id
_entity_poly.type
_entity_poly.pdbx_seq_one_letter_code
_entity_poly.pdbx_strand_id
1 'polypeptide(L)'
;MKLFAISDLHVGFDENLSALDELPEHPDDWLVLCGDIADTPAQLDRALEILGRRFAALIWVPGNHELWTLPRRTGLRGVARYEQMVALCRNRGVLTPEDPFPIWQGEGGPHLLAPLFLLYDYSFRPDDVPIEDAVAWAREAETGCVDEVLLHPEPHSDIPEWCAARCRISEERLEKALARMPHPTILISHFPMRQELARLPSIPRFMVWCGTRRTEDWHRRFRASVVVSGHLHIPCTRTIDGVRFEEVSLGYPEQWRARRRRRGWRLADHLRQILPRPERDAGDPLRLFTDPRSI
;
A
#
# COMPACT_ATOMS: atom_id res chain seq x y z
N MET A 1 15.13 -13.78 11.71
CA MET A 1 14.85 -12.92 10.55
C MET A 1 13.35 -12.87 10.36
N LYS A 2 12.77 -11.68 10.48
CA LYS A 2 11.34 -11.40 10.39
C LYS A 2 11.06 -10.42 9.24
N LEU A 3 9.84 -10.46 8.73
CA LEU A 3 9.37 -9.53 7.71
C LEU A 3 8.39 -8.56 8.37
N PHE A 4 8.72 -7.28 8.35
CA PHE A 4 7.86 -6.20 8.80
C PHE A 4 7.27 -5.43 7.62
N ALA A 5 6.19 -4.70 7.87
CA ALA A 5 5.60 -3.78 6.90
C ALA A 5 5.09 -2.52 7.59
N ILE A 6 5.19 -1.40 6.87
CA ILE A 6 4.59 -0.11 7.21
C ILE A 6 4.28 0.66 5.92
N SER A 7 3.27 1.50 5.95
CA SER A 7 2.89 2.38 4.83
C SER A 7 2.51 3.76 5.35
N ASP A 8 2.26 4.68 4.42
CA ASP A 8 1.68 5.99 4.73
C ASP A 8 2.57 6.75 5.73
N LEU A 9 3.90 6.69 5.54
CA LEU A 9 4.84 7.40 6.39
C LEU A 9 4.73 8.90 6.19
N HIS A 10 4.34 9.38 5.01
CA HIS A 10 4.12 10.80 4.71
C HIS A 10 5.27 11.68 5.26
N VAL A 11 6.52 11.36 4.94
CA VAL A 11 7.70 12.02 5.52
C VAL A 11 7.87 13.48 5.07
N GLY A 12 6.93 14.00 4.28
CA GLY A 12 6.78 15.44 4.08
C GLY A 12 6.35 16.20 5.34
N PHE A 13 5.79 15.50 6.34
CA PHE A 13 5.62 16.03 7.69
C PHE A 13 6.89 15.79 8.52
N ASP A 14 7.51 16.87 9.01
CA ASP A 14 8.74 16.80 9.82
C ASP A 14 8.60 15.87 11.05
N GLU A 15 7.40 15.85 11.65
CA GLU A 15 7.08 14.97 12.78
C GLU A 15 7.15 13.49 12.38
N ASN A 16 6.65 13.14 11.19
CA ASN A 16 6.72 11.76 10.68
C ASN A 16 8.14 11.38 10.25
N LEU A 17 8.87 12.31 9.62
CA LEU A 17 10.28 12.07 9.26
C LEU A 17 11.14 11.83 10.50
N SER A 18 10.98 12.67 11.54
CA SER A 18 11.71 12.53 12.81
C SER A 18 11.34 11.24 13.54
N ALA A 19 10.09 10.80 13.44
CA ALA A 19 9.64 9.52 14.00
C ALA A 19 10.43 8.32 13.44
N LEU A 20 10.94 8.37 12.20
CA LEU A 20 11.73 7.26 11.66
C LEU A 20 13.00 6.97 12.48
N ASP A 21 13.53 7.97 13.18
CA ASP A 21 14.68 7.79 14.06
C ASP A 21 14.34 7.07 15.38
N GLU A 22 13.06 7.05 15.76
CA GLU A 22 12.55 6.35 16.94
C GLU A 22 12.17 4.90 16.66
N LEU A 23 12.18 4.47 15.38
CA LEU A 23 11.90 3.08 15.04
C LEU A 23 12.99 2.16 15.59
N PRO A 24 12.62 1.01 16.18
CA PRO A 24 13.59 0.04 16.67
C PRO A 24 14.53 -0.42 15.56
N GLU A 25 15.77 -0.71 15.92
CA GLU A 25 16.74 -1.32 15.01
C GLU A 25 16.44 -2.81 14.85
N HIS A 26 16.46 -3.26 13.60
CA HIS A 26 16.15 -4.61 13.18
C HIS A 26 17.20 -5.07 12.14
N PRO A 27 18.49 -5.12 12.51
CA PRO A 27 19.59 -5.22 11.56
C PRO A 27 19.58 -6.52 10.72
N ASP A 28 18.86 -7.55 11.17
CA ASP A 28 18.69 -8.80 10.44
C ASP A 28 17.40 -8.83 9.61
N ASP A 29 16.39 -8.01 9.93
CA ASP A 29 15.03 -8.16 9.40
C ASP A 29 14.78 -7.34 8.13
N TRP A 30 13.72 -7.68 7.40
CA TRP A 30 13.31 -6.97 6.19
C TRP A 30 12.11 -6.06 6.48
N LEU A 31 12.04 -4.93 5.78
CA LEU A 31 10.92 -4.00 5.86
C LEU A 31 10.27 -3.76 4.50
N VAL A 32 8.95 -3.95 4.45
CA VAL A 32 8.09 -3.52 3.36
C VAL A 32 7.60 -2.10 3.61
N LEU A 33 7.79 -1.23 2.62
CA LEU A 33 7.30 0.13 2.52
C LEU A 33 6.15 0.16 1.52
N CYS A 34 4.92 0.01 2.02
CA CYS A 34 3.73 -0.24 1.20
C CYS A 34 3.02 1.05 0.75
N GLY A 35 3.77 1.94 0.11
CA GLY A 35 3.31 3.20 -0.48
C GLY A 35 3.12 4.34 0.50
N ASP A 36 3.02 5.55 -0.07
CA ASP A 36 2.83 6.82 0.62
C ASP A 36 3.91 7.10 1.68
N ILE A 37 5.15 6.82 1.31
CA ILE A 37 6.34 7.15 2.07
C ILE A 37 6.64 8.64 1.94
N ALA A 38 6.56 9.19 0.72
CA ALA A 38 7.00 10.54 0.40
C ALA A 38 6.29 11.14 -0.82
N ASP A 39 6.27 12.48 -0.92
CA ASP A 39 5.72 13.21 -2.08
C ASP A 39 6.81 13.56 -3.12
N THR A 40 8.10 13.49 -2.75
CA THR A 40 9.22 13.91 -3.61
C THR A 40 10.38 12.92 -3.57
N PRO A 41 11.21 12.87 -4.62
CA PRO A 41 12.39 12.00 -4.64
C PRO A 41 13.35 12.25 -3.47
N ALA A 42 13.57 13.52 -3.07
CA ALA A 42 14.46 13.87 -1.98
C ALA A 42 13.96 13.38 -0.61
N GLN A 43 12.64 13.45 -0.38
CA GLN A 43 12.01 12.89 0.81
C GLN A 43 12.12 11.37 0.84
N LEU A 44 11.85 10.70 -0.29
CA LEU A 44 11.99 9.25 -0.41
C LEU A 44 13.44 8.82 -0.15
N ASP A 45 14.39 9.50 -0.77
CA ASP A 45 15.83 9.29 -0.60
C ASP A 45 16.23 9.32 0.88
N ARG A 46 15.77 10.35 1.60
CA ARG A 46 16.04 10.52 3.03
C ARG A 46 15.41 9.43 3.88
N ALA A 47 14.16 9.05 3.60
CA ALA A 47 13.49 7.97 4.32
C ALA A 47 14.21 6.63 4.13
N LEU A 48 14.59 6.31 2.89
CA LEU A 48 15.33 5.09 2.57
C LEU A 48 16.74 5.08 3.20
N GLU A 49 17.41 6.24 3.31
CA GLU A 49 18.69 6.36 4.01
C GLU A 49 18.56 6.00 5.50
N ILE A 50 17.55 6.53 6.18
CA ILE A 50 17.32 6.27 7.61
C ILE A 50 16.95 4.80 7.82
N LEU A 51 15.98 4.30 7.05
CA LEU A 51 15.47 2.93 7.21
C LEU A 51 16.48 1.87 6.77
N GLY A 52 17.30 2.17 5.76
CA GLY A 52 18.35 1.25 5.28
C GLY A 52 19.49 1.04 6.27
N ARG A 53 19.61 1.88 7.32
CA ARG A 53 20.52 1.66 8.45
C ARG A 53 19.91 0.76 9.53
N ARG A 54 18.59 0.62 9.53
CA ARG A 54 17.82 -0.07 10.59
C ARG A 54 17.38 -1.48 10.18
N PHE A 55 17.30 -1.78 8.89
CA PHE A 55 16.83 -3.05 8.35
C PHE A 55 17.83 -3.63 7.34
N ALA A 56 17.93 -4.97 7.29
CA ALA A 56 18.83 -5.68 6.38
C ALA A 56 18.46 -5.47 4.90
N ALA A 57 17.16 -5.37 4.61
CA ALA A 57 16.65 -5.13 3.28
C ALA A 57 15.33 -4.36 3.32
N LEU A 58 15.12 -3.54 2.28
CA LEU A 58 13.89 -2.78 2.09
C LEU A 58 13.20 -3.24 0.79
N ILE A 59 11.88 -3.33 0.83
CA ILE A 59 11.01 -3.53 -0.33
C ILE A 59 10.08 -2.32 -0.40
N TRP A 60 10.07 -1.61 -1.51
CA TRP A 60 9.21 -0.46 -1.73
C TRP A 60 8.15 -0.76 -2.78
N VAL A 61 6.95 -0.24 -2.57
CA VAL A 61 5.85 -0.15 -3.54
C VAL A 61 5.36 1.30 -3.54
N PRO A 62 5.05 1.91 -4.69
CA PRO A 62 4.50 3.27 -4.72
C PRO A 62 3.08 3.31 -4.16
N GLY A 63 2.76 4.38 -3.44
CA GLY A 63 1.38 4.85 -3.24
C GLY A 63 1.03 5.94 -4.24
N ASN A 64 -0.10 6.63 -4.04
CA ASN A 64 -0.49 7.75 -4.90
C ASN A 64 0.41 8.98 -4.68
N HIS A 65 0.89 9.21 -3.46
CA HIS A 65 1.71 10.38 -3.14
C HIS A 65 3.06 10.37 -3.88
N GLU A 66 3.70 9.21 -4.04
CA GLU A 66 4.94 9.12 -4.83
C GLU A 66 4.71 9.49 -6.29
N LEU A 67 3.47 9.40 -6.80
CA LEU A 67 3.10 9.68 -8.18
C LEU A 67 2.59 11.11 -8.39
N TRP A 68 2.41 11.88 -7.31
CA TRP A 68 1.95 13.26 -7.39
C TRP A 68 2.97 14.20 -7.99
N THR A 69 2.58 14.93 -9.03
CA THR A 69 3.41 16.00 -9.58
C THR A 69 3.15 17.30 -8.82
N LEU A 70 3.86 17.49 -7.70
CA LEU A 70 3.74 18.70 -6.90
C LEU A 70 4.18 19.94 -7.70
N PRO A 71 3.29 20.95 -7.86
CA PRO A 71 3.64 22.18 -8.56
C PRO A 71 4.90 22.82 -7.96
N ARG A 72 5.85 23.20 -8.82
CA ARG A 72 7.14 23.85 -8.47
C ARG A 72 8.19 22.96 -7.80
N ARG A 73 7.96 21.66 -7.62
CA ARG A 73 8.95 20.74 -7.00
C ARG A 73 9.49 19.71 -8.00
N THR A 74 8.64 19.19 -8.89
CA THR A 74 9.00 18.12 -9.83
C THR A 74 8.43 18.38 -11.22
N GLY A 75 9.21 18.11 -12.26
CA GLY A 75 8.77 18.23 -13.65
C GLY A 75 8.21 16.93 -14.25
N LEU A 76 8.66 15.77 -13.77
CA LEU A 76 8.23 14.46 -14.29
C LEU A 76 6.82 14.10 -13.81
N ARG A 77 6.09 13.40 -14.68
CA ARG A 77 4.69 12.99 -14.53
C ARG A 77 4.51 11.51 -14.93
N GLY A 78 3.39 10.92 -14.52
CA GLY A 78 2.97 9.57 -14.92
C GLY A 78 4.08 8.52 -14.82
N VAL A 79 4.23 7.73 -15.88
CA VAL A 79 5.20 6.63 -15.93
C VAL A 79 6.63 7.13 -15.74
N ALA A 80 7.01 8.26 -16.33
CA ALA A 80 8.37 8.81 -16.18
C ALA A 80 8.68 9.18 -14.73
N ARG A 81 7.67 9.66 -13.98
CA ARG A 81 7.80 9.92 -12.55
C ARG A 81 7.94 8.63 -11.75
N TYR A 82 7.12 7.63 -12.04
CA TYR A 82 7.22 6.31 -11.42
C TYR A 82 8.61 5.71 -11.61
N GLU A 83 9.14 5.75 -12.85
CA GLU A 83 10.47 5.25 -13.19
C GLU A 83 11.59 5.98 -12.44
N GLN A 84 11.44 7.30 -12.21
CA GLN A 84 12.37 8.06 -11.38
C GLN A 84 12.43 7.51 -9.94
N MET A 85 11.28 7.22 -9.34
CA MET A 85 11.21 6.66 -7.98
C MET A 85 11.81 5.24 -7.94
N VAL A 86 11.50 4.40 -8.94
CA VAL A 86 12.10 3.06 -9.07
C VAL A 86 13.62 3.14 -9.18
N ALA A 87 14.15 4.03 -10.03
CA ALA A 87 15.59 4.21 -10.20
C ALA A 87 16.27 4.65 -8.89
N LEU A 88 15.63 5.55 -8.14
CA LEU A 88 16.11 5.99 -6.83
C LEU A 88 16.17 4.84 -5.82
N CYS A 89 15.10 4.04 -5.72
CA CYS A 89 15.07 2.86 -4.87
C CYS A 89 16.20 1.87 -5.23
N ARG A 90 16.35 1.55 -6.52
CA ARG A 90 17.39 0.63 -7.01
C ARG A 90 18.80 1.13 -6.71
N ASN A 91 19.06 2.43 -6.85
CA ASN A 91 20.35 3.05 -6.49
C ASN A 91 20.70 2.90 -5.01
N ARG A 92 19.69 2.69 -4.14
CA ARG A 92 19.86 2.41 -2.71
C ARG A 92 19.80 0.91 -2.36
N GLY A 93 19.74 0.03 -3.35
CA GLY A 93 19.59 -1.41 -3.12
C GLY A 93 18.22 -1.83 -2.60
N VAL A 94 17.20 -0.98 -2.76
CA VAL A 94 15.82 -1.25 -2.33
C VAL A 94 15.08 -1.97 -3.45
N LEU A 95 14.42 -3.08 -3.12
CA LEU A 95 13.64 -3.86 -4.07
C LEU A 95 12.34 -3.12 -4.43
N THR A 96 11.94 -3.20 -5.69
CA THR A 96 10.80 -2.47 -6.25
C THR A 96 9.81 -3.41 -6.92
N PRO A 97 8.61 -2.94 -7.33
CA PRO A 97 7.71 -3.75 -8.13
C PRO A 97 8.33 -4.20 -9.44
N GLU A 98 9.37 -3.54 -9.96
CA GLU A 98 10.00 -3.86 -11.25
C GLU A 98 11.12 -4.92 -11.16
N ASP A 99 11.46 -5.37 -9.96
CA ASP A 99 12.50 -6.38 -9.73
C ASP A 99 11.91 -7.79 -9.66
N PRO A 100 12.70 -8.86 -9.92
CA PRO A 100 12.25 -10.23 -9.67
C PRO A 100 11.72 -10.39 -8.25
N PHE A 101 10.58 -11.07 -8.09
CA PHE A 101 9.99 -11.29 -6.77
C PHE A 101 10.96 -12.06 -5.86
N PRO A 102 11.40 -11.46 -4.73
CA PRO A 102 12.34 -12.13 -3.84
C PRO A 102 11.64 -13.26 -3.11
N ILE A 103 12.43 -14.28 -2.75
CA ILE A 103 11.98 -15.37 -1.91
C ILE A 103 12.43 -15.07 -0.49
N TRP A 104 11.47 -14.86 0.39
CA TRP A 104 11.69 -14.85 1.83
C TRP A 104 12.11 -16.24 2.29
N GLN A 105 13.15 -16.34 3.12
CA GLN A 105 13.62 -17.61 3.72
C GLN A 105 13.74 -17.55 5.26
N GLY A 106 13.25 -16.47 5.88
CA GLY A 106 13.31 -16.29 7.32
C GLY A 106 12.23 -17.07 8.08
N GLU A 107 11.93 -16.61 9.29
CA GLU A 107 10.89 -17.17 10.13
C GLU A 107 9.52 -17.14 9.43
N GLY A 108 8.68 -18.13 9.70
CA GLY A 108 7.41 -18.33 8.97
C GLY A 108 7.54 -19.16 7.70
N GLY A 109 8.77 -19.52 7.29
CA GLY A 109 9.02 -20.41 6.16
C GLY A 109 9.02 -19.69 4.80
N PRO A 110 9.36 -20.41 3.71
CA PRO A 110 9.61 -19.78 2.44
C PRO A 110 8.34 -19.19 1.81
N HIS A 111 8.41 -17.92 1.40
CA HIS A 111 7.32 -17.18 0.76
C HIS A 111 7.86 -16.38 -0.42
N LEU A 112 7.07 -16.31 -1.50
CA LEU A 112 7.34 -15.37 -2.60
C LEU A 112 6.75 -14.01 -2.23
N LEU A 113 7.59 -12.97 -2.13
CA LEU A 113 7.11 -11.61 -1.86
C LEU A 113 6.83 -10.91 -3.18
N ALA A 114 5.59 -10.49 -3.40
CA ALA A 114 5.15 -9.84 -4.62
C ALA A 114 4.84 -8.36 -4.36
N PRO A 115 5.81 -7.44 -4.51
CA PRO A 115 5.55 -6.00 -4.60
C PRO A 115 4.80 -5.66 -5.89
N LEU A 116 3.62 -5.03 -5.77
CA LEU A 116 2.69 -4.77 -6.85
C LEU A 116 2.29 -3.29 -6.90
N PHE A 117 2.59 -2.63 -8.01
CA PHE A 117 2.06 -1.31 -8.35
C PHE A 117 0.84 -1.48 -9.25
N LEU A 118 -0.36 -1.18 -8.75
CA LEU A 118 -1.65 -1.51 -9.39
C LEU A 118 -2.59 -0.32 -9.66
N LEU A 119 -2.50 0.79 -8.91
CA LEU A 119 -3.46 1.91 -8.95
C LEU A 119 -4.90 1.47 -8.66
N TYR A 120 -5.86 2.24 -9.16
CA TYR A 120 -7.30 2.05 -9.09
C TYR A 120 -7.93 2.39 -10.45
N ASP A 121 -9.16 1.96 -10.67
CA ASP A 121 -9.89 2.16 -11.94
C ASP A 121 -11.33 2.64 -11.72
N TYR A 122 -11.61 3.23 -10.55
CA TYR A 122 -12.93 3.71 -10.14
C TYR A 122 -13.99 2.60 -9.97
N SER A 123 -13.61 1.32 -10.08
CA SER A 123 -14.56 0.22 -9.98
C SER A 123 -15.04 -0.08 -8.56
N PHE A 124 -14.38 0.45 -7.54
CA PHE A 124 -14.84 0.37 -6.15
C PHE A 124 -15.98 1.36 -5.92
N ARG A 125 -17.21 0.88 -6.07
CA ARG A 125 -18.47 1.63 -5.98
C ARG A 125 -19.64 0.66 -5.78
N PRO A 126 -20.85 1.14 -5.43
CA PRO A 126 -22.06 0.34 -5.51
C PRO A 126 -22.35 -0.17 -6.93
N ASP A 127 -22.95 -1.35 -7.07
CA ASP A 127 -23.20 -1.97 -8.39
C ASP A 127 -24.18 -1.19 -9.27
N ASP A 128 -25.06 -0.40 -8.65
CA ASP A 128 -26.04 0.45 -9.31
C ASP A 128 -25.48 1.81 -9.75
N VAL A 129 -24.24 2.14 -9.37
CA VAL A 129 -23.56 3.35 -9.83
C VAL A 129 -22.74 3.02 -11.09
N PRO A 130 -23.04 3.62 -12.26
CA PRO A 130 -22.22 3.48 -13.46
C PRO A 130 -20.78 3.91 -13.22
N ILE A 131 -19.81 3.30 -13.91
CA ILE A 131 -18.37 3.56 -13.61
C ILE A 131 -17.97 4.98 -14.02
N GLU A 132 -18.56 5.49 -15.09
CA GLU A 132 -18.44 6.86 -15.59
C GLU A 132 -18.93 7.91 -14.60
N ASP A 133 -19.88 7.53 -13.73
CA ASP A 133 -20.47 8.41 -12.73
C ASP A 133 -19.81 8.28 -11.36
N ALA A 134 -18.86 7.36 -11.16
CA ALA A 134 -18.30 7.04 -9.84
C ALA A 134 -17.70 8.26 -9.12
N VAL A 135 -16.96 9.10 -9.84
CA VAL A 135 -16.37 10.34 -9.28
C VAL A 135 -17.45 11.40 -9.00
N ALA A 136 -18.45 11.52 -9.88
CA ALA A 136 -19.57 12.44 -9.68
C ALA A 136 -20.39 12.03 -8.44
N TRP A 137 -20.69 10.73 -8.31
CA TRP A 137 -21.31 10.14 -7.14
C TRP A 137 -20.52 10.42 -5.86
N ALA A 138 -19.18 10.33 -5.88
CA ALA A 138 -18.39 10.70 -4.70
C ALA A 138 -18.52 12.19 -4.35
N ARG A 139 -18.51 13.07 -5.36
CA ARG A 139 -18.63 14.53 -5.18
C ARG A 139 -19.98 14.97 -4.65
N GLU A 140 -21.07 14.26 -4.93
CA GLU A 140 -22.39 14.53 -4.31
C GLU A 140 -22.37 14.44 -2.78
N ALA A 141 -21.46 13.66 -2.20
CA ALA A 141 -21.23 13.58 -0.76
C ALA A 141 -20.03 14.42 -0.31
N GLU A 142 -19.70 15.49 -1.05
CA GLU A 142 -18.60 16.42 -0.78
C GLU A 142 -17.23 15.72 -0.66
N THR A 143 -17.09 14.54 -1.27
CA THR A 143 -15.86 13.74 -1.23
C THR A 143 -15.07 13.94 -2.53
N GLY A 144 -13.78 14.27 -2.41
CA GLY A 144 -12.86 14.40 -3.54
C GLY A 144 -11.48 13.84 -3.22
N CYS A 145 -10.70 13.58 -4.27
CA CYS A 145 -9.33 13.10 -4.16
C CYS A 145 -8.37 14.08 -4.84
N VAL A 146 -7.22 14.32 -4.21
CA VAL A 146 -6.17 15.20 -4.74
C VAL A 146 -5.52 14.61 -5.99
N ASP A 147 -5.57 13.28 -6.14
CA ASP A 147 -5.07 12.57 -7.31
C ASP A 147 -5.68 13.08 -8.62
N GLU A 148 -6.95 13.50 -8.61
CA GLU A 148 -7.66 14.06 -9.77
C GLU A 148 -6.97 15.30 -10.37
N VAL A 149 -6.05 15.91 -9.62
CA VAL A 149 -5.28 17.09 -10.03
C VAL A 149 -3.78 16.78 -10.14
N LEU A 150 -3.24 15.95 -9.26
CA LEU A 150 -1.79 15.76 -9.11
C LEU A 150 -1.25 14.46 -9.70
N LEU A 151 -2.09 13.45 -9.87
CA LEU A 151 -1.69 12.13 -10.38
C LEU A 151 -2.03 12.05 -11.86
N HIS A 152 -1.01 12.20 -12.70
CA HIS A 152 -1.17 12.22 -14.15
C HIS A 152 -0.86 10.85 -14.77
N PRO A 153 -1.62 10.38 -15.77
CA PRO A 153 -1.53 9.03 -16.32
C PRO A 153 -0.45 8.83 -17.40
N GLU A 154 0.21 9.88 -17.90
CA GLU A 154 0.91 9.79 -19.18
C GLU A 154 2.00 8.70 -19.17
N PRO A 155 2.14 7.91 -20.26
CA PRO A 155 1.53 8.08 -21.59
C PRO A 155 0.14 7.43 -21.76
N HIS A 156 -0.47 6.89 -20.69
CA HIS A 156 -1.83 6.38 -20.74
C HIS A 156 -2.84 7.52 -20.87
N SER A 157 -4.01 7.26 -21.46
CA SER A 157 -5.09 8.24 -21.63
C SER A 157 -5.72 8.66 -20.31
N ASP A 158 -5.79 7.74 -19.35
CA ASP A 158 -6.39 7.93 -18.04
C ASP A 158 -5.83 6.94 -17.00
N ILE A 159 -6.25 7.12 -15.74
CA ILE A 159 -5.84 6.28 -14.61
C ILE A 159 -6.37 4.83 -14.74
N PRO A 160 -7.64 4.59 -15.13
CA PRO A 160 -8.12 3.24 -15.41
C PRO A 160 -7.30 2.46 -16.44
N GLU A 161 -6.88 3.09 -17.53
CA GLU A 161 -6.03 2.45 -18.54
C GLU A 161 -4.66 2.07 -17.95
N TRP A 162 -4.05 2.98 -17.18
CA TRP A 162 -2.79 2.71 -16.51
C TRP A 162 -2.93 1.57 -15.49
N CYS A 163 -3.97 1.60 -14.65
CA CYS A 163 -4.32 0.54 -13.71
C CYS A 163 -4.49 -0.81 -14.43
N ALA A 164 -5.22 -0.86 -15.54
CA ALA A 164 -5.39 -2.07 -16.33
C ALA A 164 -4.07 -2.60 -16.90
N ALA A 165 -3.20 -1.72 -17.40
CA ALA A 165 -1.87 -2.10 -17.87
C ALA A 165 -1.00 -2.69 -16.75
N ARG A 166 -1.02 -2.05 -15.57
CA ARG A 166 -0.34 -2.53 -14.37
C ARG A 166 -0.84 -3.88 -13.90
N CYS A 167 -2.16 -4.07 -13.86
CA CYS A 167 -2.78 -5.35 -13.51
C CYS A 167 -2.32 -6.48 -14.45
N ARG A 168 -2.31 -6.26 -15.78
CA ARG A 168 -1.84 -7.25 -16.75
C ARG A 168 -0.38 -7.64 -16.52
N ILE A 169 0.51 -6.66 -16.35
CA ILE A 169 1.94 -6.90 -16.10
C ILE A 169 2.14 -7.70 -14.80
N SER A 170 1.44 -7.32 -13.74
CA SER A 170 1.53 -7.99 -12.44
C SER A 170 0.99 -9.41 -12.48
N GLU A 171 -0.15 -9.63 -13.13
CA GLU A 171 -0.77 -10.94 -13.34
C GLU A 171 0.17 -11.90 -14.07
N GLU A 172 0.70 -11.49 -15.22
CA GLU A 172 1.66 -12.31 -15.98
C GLU A 172 2.89 -12.69 -15.15
N ARG A 173 3.40 -11.77 -14.33
CA ARG A 173 4.58 -12.01 -13.50
C ARG A 173 4.28 -12.95 -12.35
N LEU A 174 3.11 -12.83 -11.72
CA LEU A 174 2.65 -13.77 -10.69
C LEU A 174 2.49 -15.18 -11.29
N GLU A 175 1.84 -15.31 -12.45
CA GLU A 175 1.68 -16.60 -13.13
C GLU A 175 3.04 -17.23 -13.47
N LYS A 176 3.96 -16.47 -14.07
CA LYS A 176 5.32 -16.92 -14.40
C LYS A 176 6.10 -17.36 -13.15
N ALA A 177 5.97 -16.63 -12.04
CA ALA A 177 6.66 -16.96 -10.80
C ALA A 177 6.09 -18.22 -10.13
N LEU A 178 4.76 -18.36 -10.10
CA LEU A 178 4.09 -19.51 -9.50
C LEU A 178 4.24 -20.80 -10.30
N ALA A 179 4.42 -20.70 -11.62
CA ALA A 179 4.77 -21.85 -12.45
C ALA A 179 6.15 -22.44 -12.10
N ARG A 180 7.05 -21.64 -11.52
CA ARG A 180 8.43 -22.04 -11.17
C ARG A 180 8.60 -22.39 -9.70
N MET A 181 7.79 -21.79 -8.82
CA MET A 181 7.98 -21.87 -7.37
C MET A 181 6.72 -22.39 -6.68
N PRO A 182 6.83 -23.38 -5.77
CA PRO A 182 5.68 -23.94 -5.06
C PRO A 182 5.28 -23.14 -3.80
N HIS A 183 5.96 -22.04 -3.49
CA HIS A 183 5.76 -21.29 -2.25
C HIS A 183 4.44 -20.49 -2.22
N PRO A 184 3.83 -20.30 -1.04
CA PRO A 184 2.78 -19.29 -0.85
C PRO A 184 3.30 -17.89 -1.15
N THR A 185 2.40 -16.97 -1.48
CA THR A 185 2.74 -15.58 -1.77
C THR A 185 2.39 -14.64 -0.62
N ILE A 186 3.10 -13.52 -0.59
CA ILE A 186 2.65 -12.31 0.10
C ILE A 186 2.43 -11.26 -0.98
N LEU A 187 1.17 -10.87 -1.17
CA LEU A 187 0.82 -9.81 -2.11
C LEU A 187 0.96 -8.47 -1.39
N ILE A 188 1.71 -7.54 -1.97
CA ILE A 188 2.02 -6.26 -1.35
C ILE A 188 1.59 -5.17 -2.33
N SER A 189 0.53 -4.43 -2.02
CA SER A 189 0.07 -3.31 -2.85
C SER A 189 -0.49 -2.21 -1.97
N HIS A 190 -0.14 -0.95 -2.28
CA HIS A 190 -0.59 0.19 -1.48
C HIS A 190 -2.12 0.24 -1.34
N PHE A 191 -2.83 0.07 -2.45
CA PHE A 191 -4.29 0.04 -2.48
C PHE A 191 -4.84 -1.32 -2.02
N PRO A 192 -5.93 -1.34 -1.24
CA PRO A 192 -6.66 -2.57 -0.95
C PRO A 192 -7.05 -3.34 -2.22
N MET A 193 -6.82 -4.66 -2.22
CA MET A 193 -7.08 -5.53 -3.37
C MET A 193 -8.52 -6.09 -3.41
N ARG A 194 -9.40 -5.61 -2.53
CA ARG A 194 -10.83 -5.98 -2.49
C ARG A 194 -11.67 -4.78 -2.06
N GLN A 195 -12.83 -4.60 -2.71
CA GLN A 195 -13.73 -3.50 -2.41
C GLN A 195 -14.21 -3.55 -0.96
N GLU A 196 -14.47 -4.74 -0.41
CA GLU A 196 -14.96 -4.90 0.96
C GLU A 196 -13.96 -4.43 2.04
N LEU A 197 -12.69 -4.22 1.67
CA LEU A 197 -11.66 -3.70 2.56
C LEU A 197 -11.62 -2.17 2.62
N ALA A 198 -12.10 -1.49 1.58
CA ALA A 198 -12.15 -0.03 1.45
C ALA A 198 -13.27 0.60 2.31
N ARG A 199 -13.20 0.34 3.62
CA ARG A 199 -14.17 0.81 4.62
C ARG A 199 -13.69 2.11 5.26
N LEU A 200 -14.26 3.23 4.84
CA LEU A 200 -13.94 4.57 5.32
C LEU A 200 -15.18 5.23 5.95
N PRO A 201 -15.52 4.97 7.23
CA PRO A 201 -16.76 5.45 7.83
C PRO A 201 -17.02 6.95 7.73
N SER A 202 -15.94 7.77 7.77
CA SER A 202 -16.05 9.23 7.69
C SER A 202 -16.24 9.76 6.27
N ILE A 203 -15.80 9.03 5.25
CA ILE A 203 -15.85 9.43 3.84
C ILE A 203 -16.10 8.20 2.95
N PRO A 204 -17.24 7.52 3.09
CA PRO A 204 -17.44 6.20 2.51
C PRO A 204 -17.41 6.17 0.97
N ARG A 205 -17.74 7.30 0.31
CA ARG A 205 -17.67 7.38 -1.16
C ARG A 205 -16.23 7.56 -1.69
N PHE A 206 -15.25 7.77 -0.82
CA PHE A 206 -13.83 7.82 -1.20
C PHE A 206 -13.30 6.47 -1.72
N MET A 207 -14.03 5.37 -1.48
CA MET A 207 -13.70 4.04 -1.98
C MET A 207 -13.40 3.98 -3.49
N VAL A 208 -13.94 4.92 -4.28
CA VAL A 208 -13.72 5.06 -5.73
C VAL A 208 -12.24 5.19 -6.09
N TRP A 209 -11.40 5.73 -5.21
CA TRP A 209 -9.95 5.87 -5.40
C TRP A 209 -9.13 4.80 -4.66
N CYS A 210 -9.76 3.75 -4.13
CA CYS A 210 -9.10 2.80 -3.21
C CYS A 210 -8.71 1.46 -3.84
N GLY A 211 -8.90 1.25 -5.14
CA GLY A 211 -8.43 0.03 -5.82
C GLY A 211 -9.23 -0.34 -7.06
N THR A 212 -9.14 -1.61 -7.44
CA THR A 212 -9.80 -2.17 -8.62
C THR A 212 -10.43 -3.53 -8.31
N ARG A 213 -11.62 -3.79 -8.85
CA ARG A 213 -12.30 -5.10 -8.76
C ARG A 213 -11.59 -6.21 -9.55
N ARG A 214 -10.63 -5.87 -10.41
CA ARG A 214 -9.82 -6.86 -11.16
C ARG A 214 -9.00 -7.79 -10.26
N THR A 215 -8.79 -7.40 -9.00
CA THR A 215 -7.94 -8.11 -8.04
C THR A 215 -8.71 -8.86 -6.95
N GLU A 216 -10.05 -8.88 -7.01
CA GLU A 216 -10.93 -9.43 -5.96
C GLU A 216 -10.64 -10.88 -5.57
N ASP A 217 -10.13 -11.69 -6.50
CA ASP A 217 -9.82 -13.10 -6.29
C ASP A 217 -8.31 -13.40 -6.23
N TRP A 218 -7.46 -12.39 -6.34
CA TRP A 218 -6.01 -12.57 -6.46
C TRP A 218 -5.39 -13.25 -5.24
N HIS A 219 -5.92 -13.00 -4.04
CA HIS A 219 -5.45 -13.69 -2.83
C HIS A 219 -5.64 -15.20 -2.91
N ARG A 220 -6.72 -15.68 -3.53
CA ARG A 220 -6.95 -17.11 -3.77
C ARG A 220 -6.17 -17.61 -4.97
N ARG A 221 -6.32 -16.92 -6.11
CA ARG A 221 -5.72 -17.32 -7.39
C ARG A 221 -4.20 -17.39 -7.33
N PHE A 222 -3.56 -16.48 -6.60
CA PHE A 222 -2.11 -16.41 -6.47
C PHE A 222 -1.58 -16.96 -5.14
N ARG A 223 -2.37 -17.79 -4.43
CA ARG A 223 -1.93 -18.54 -3.23
C ARG A 223 -1.37 -17.64 -2.13
N ALA A 224 -2.02 -16.50 -1.89
CA ALA A 224 -1.59 -15.56 -0.87
C ALA A 224 -1.84 -16.13 0.52
N SER A 225 -0.82 -16.12 1.38
CA SER A 225 -0.99 -16.34 2.82
C SER A 225 -1.27 -15.02 3.55
N VAL A 226 -0.75 -13.91 3.00
CA VAL A 226 -0.98 -12.55 3.49
C VAL A 226 -1.12 -11.58 2.32
N VAL A 227 -2.03 -10.61 2.45
CA VAL A 227 -2.10 -9.42 1.58
C VAL A 227 -1.82 -8.19 2.44
N VAL A 228 -0.87 -7.36 2.01
CA VAL A 228 -0.43 -6.14 2.71
C VAL A 228 -0.84 -4.93 1.91
N SER A 229 -1.48 -3.96 2.58
CA SER A 229 -1.93 -2.70 2.00
C SER A 229 -1.81 -1.52 2.98
N GLY A 230 -1.96 -0.30 2.46
CA GLY A 230 -2.01 0.95 3.22
C GLY A 230 -3.22 1.78 2.81
N HIS A 231 -2.98 3.06 2.50
CA HIS A 231 -3.90 4.01 1.85
C HIS A 231 -5.08 4.48 2.71
N LEU A 232 -5.72 3.58 3.44
CA LEU A 232 -6.95 3.89 4.17
C LEU A 232 -6.71 4.65 5.47
N HIS A 233 -5.48 4.62 6.00
CA HIS A 233 -5.10 5.20 7.28
C HIS A 233 -5.84 4.56 8.48
N ILE A 234 -6.32 3.31 8.29
CA ILE A 234 -7.09 2.53 9.28
C ILE A 234 -6.34 1.21 9.51
N PRO A 235 -5.27 1.21 10.33
CA PRO A 235 -4.46 0.03 10.54
C PRO A 235 -5.27 -1.06 11.24
N CYS A 236 -5.36 -2.20 10.58
CA CYS A 236 -6.17 -3.33 11.00
C CYS A 236 -5.65 -4.66 10.46
N THR A 237 -6.17 -5.75 11.02
CA THR A 237 -6.00 -7.10 10.50
C THR A 237 -7.37 -7.71 10.27
N ARG A 238 -7.60 -8.23 9.05
CA ARG A 238 -8.83 -8.95 8.68
C ARG A 238 -8.48 -10.33 8.13
N THR A 239 -9.41 -11.26 8.21
CA THR A 239 -9.27 -12.58 7.56
C THR A 239 -10.42 -12.76 6.59
N ILE A 240 -10.10 -13.02 5.32
CA ILE A 240 -11.08 -13.26 4.27
C ILE A 240 -10.63 -14.47 3.47
N ASP A 241 -11.53 -15.44 3.26
CA ASP A 241 -11.23 -16.72 2.60
C ASP A 241 -10.02 -17.46 3.21
N GLY A 242 -9.83 -17.33 4.52
CA GLY A 242 -8.69 -17.89 5.25
C GLY A 242 -7.36 -17.13 5.07
N VAL A 243 -7.32 -16.08 4.26
CA VAL A 243 -6.14 -15.23 4.02
C VAL A 243 -6.16 -14.02 4.94
N ARG A 244 -4.98 -13.67 5.49
CA ARG A 244 -4.82 -12.51 6.36
C ARG A 244 -4.58 -11.24 5.53
N PHE A 245 -5.36 -10.21 5.75
CA PHE A 245 -5.21 -8.89 5.15
C PHE A 245 -4.72 -7.92 6.22
N GLU A 246 -3.62 -7.23 5.94
CA GLU A 246 -2.95 -6.31 6.84
C GLU A 246 -3.00 -4.89 6.25
N GLU A 247 -3.74 -3.99 6.89
CA GLU A 247 -3.61 -2.56 6.66
C GLU A 247 -2.55 -2.03 7.64
N VAL A 248 -1.46 -1.48 7.08
CA VAL A 248 -0.22 -1.19 7.82
C VAL A 248 0.12 0.31 7.86
N SER A 249 -0.88 1.17 7.71
CA SER A 249 -0.70 2.61 7.66
C SER A 249 -0.24 3.23 8.98
N LEU A 250 0.73 4.14 8.87
CA LEU A 250 1.01 5.14 9.90
C LEU A 250 0.12 6.37 9.73
N GLY A 251 -0.05 6.88 8.52
CA GLY A 251 -0.86 8.07 8.24
C GLY A 251 -0.28 9.36 8.83
N TYR A 252 -1.10 10.42 8.83
CA TYR A 252 -0.71 11.76 9.23
C TYR A 252 -0.45 11.89 10.75
N PRO A 253 0.35 12.90 11.19
CA PRO A 253 0.66 13.13 12.60
C PRO A 253 -0.53 13.08 13.57
N GLU A 254 -1.65 13.67 13.19
CA GLU A 254 -2.85 13.69 14.03
C GLU A 254 -3.48 12.30 14.22
N GLN A 255 -3.41 11.45 13.19
CA GLN A 255 -4.05 10.14 13.18
C GLN A 255 -3.31 9.14 14.09
N TRP A 256 -1.99 9.04 13.98
CA TRP A 256 -1.23 8.13 14.86
C TRP A 256 -1.14 8.67 16.30
N ARG A 257 -1.17 9.99 16.51
CA ARG A 257 -1.37 10.56 17.86
C ARG A 257 -2.74 10.24 18.44
N ALA A 258 -3.80 10.27 17.64
CA ALA A 258 -5.12 9.85 18.08
C ALA A 258 -5.14 8.37 18.48
N ARG A 259 -4.46 7.49 17.71
CA ARG A 259 -4.30 6.08 18.08
C ARG A 259 -3.47 5.90 19.35
N ARG A 260 -2.41 6.68 19.56
CA ARG A 260 -1.66 6.70 20.82
C ARG A 260 -2.55 7.02 22.01
N ARG A 261 -3.39 8.07 21.90
CA ARG A 261 -4.31 8.47 22.98
C ARG A 261 -5.42 7.45 23.24
N ARG A 262 -6.02 6.88 22.18
CA ARG A 262 -7.19 5.99 22.29
C ARG A 262 -6.85 4.53 22.55
N ARG A 263 -5.73 4.05 22.01
CA ARG A 263 -5.35 2.62 22.02
C ARG A 263 -4.01 2.37 22.71
N GLY A 264 -3.28 3.40 23.14
CA GLY A 264 -1.94 3.27 23.71
C GLY A 264 -0.86 2.92 22.69
N TRP A 265 -1.17 2.95 21.39
CA TRP A 265 -0.22 2.60 20.33
C TRP A 265 0.97 3.57 20.31
N ARG A 266 2.18 3.01 20.33
CA ARG A 266 3.45 3.68 20.09
C ARG A 266 3.79 3.57 18.60
N LEU A 267 4.83 4.28 18.17
CA LEU A 267 5.29 4.21 16.79
C LEU A 267 5.67 2.78 16.39
N ALA A 268 6.40 2.07 17.24
CA ALA A 268 6.78 0.67 17.02
C ALA A 268 5.58 -0.28 16.82
N ASP A 269 4.40 0.03 17.36
CA ASP A 269 3.20 -0.80 17.18
C ASP A 269 2.60 -0.67 15.75
N HIS A 270 3.02 0.36 14.99
CA HIS A 270 2.67 0.51 13.57
C HIS A 270 3.62 -0.28 12.65
N LEU A 271 4.78 -0.71 13.15
CA LEU A 271 5.67 -1.61 12.42
C LEU A 271 5.08 -3.03 12.46
N ARG A 272 4.28 -3.39 11.46
CA ARG A 272 3.49 -4.62 11.47
C ARG A 272 4.36 -5.83 11.16
N GLN A 273 4.39 -6.82 12.05
CA GLN A 273 5.00 -8.11 11.75
C GLN A 273 4.13 -8.90 10.76
N ILE A 274 4.67 -9.17 9.57
CA ILE A 274 4.05 -9.96 8.52
C ILE A 274 4.48 -11.42 8.63
N LEU A 275 5.79 -11.68 8.68
CA LEU A 275 6.33 -13.03 8.92
C LEU A 275 7.31 -13.02 10.11
N PRO A 276 7.29 -14.05 10.98
CA PRO A 276 6.28 -15.10 11.05
C PRO A 276 4.90 -14.50 11.42
N ARG A 277 3.83 -15.29 11.33
CA ARG A 277 2.51 -14.85 11.80
C ARG A 277 2.67 -14.36 13.27
N PRO A 278 2.26 -13.14 13.61
CA PRO A 278 2.40 -12.63 14.96
C PRO A 278 1.46 -13.36 15.92
N GLU A 279 1.85 -13.47 17.18
CA GLU A 279 1.01 -14.03 18.24
C GLU A 279 -0.25 -13.18 18.48
N ARG A 280 -0.15 -11.87 18.25
CA ARG A 280 -1.24 -10.90 18.35
C ARG A 280 -1.28 -10.07 17.08
N ASP A 281 -2.44 -10.03 16.44
CA ASP A 281 -2.70 -9.13 15.33
C ASP A 281 -3.14 -7.74 15.83
N ALA A 282 -3.36 -6.79 14.91
CA ALA A 282 -3.77 -5.43 15.29
C ALA A 282 -5.27 -5.27 15.60
N GLY A 283 -6.04 -6.34 15.46
CA GLY A 283 -7.49 -6.33 15.46
C GLY A 283 -8.09 -5.50 14.32
N ASP A 284 -9.42 -5.41 14.31
CA ASP A 284 -10.15 -4.56 13.37
C ASP A 284 -10.96 -3.52 14.14
N PRO A 285 -10.58 -2.23 14.09
CA PRO A 285 -11.34 -1.16 14.75
C PRO A 285 -12.74 -0.99 14.14
N LEU A 286 -12.99 -1.57 12.96
CA LEU A 286 -14.28 -1.54 12.27
C LEU A 286 -15.02 -2.89 12.37
N ARG A 287 -14.62 -3.80 13.26
CA ARG A 287 -15.26 -5.14 13.37
C ARG A 287 -16.76 -5.07 13.63
N LEU A 288 -17.20 -4.08 14.41
CA LEU A 288 -18.61 -3.84 14.74
C LEU A 288 -19.27 -2.80 13.83
N PHE A 289 -18.52 -2.25 12.88
CA PHE A 289 -19.06 -1.30 11.92
C PHE A 289 -19.91 -2.06 10.90
N THR A 290 -21.19 -1.75 10.89
CA THR A 290 -22.13 -2.12 9.82
C THR A 290 -22.21 -0.93 8.87
N ASP A 291 -21.98 -1.15 7.57
CA ASP A 291 -22.21 -0.08 6.59
C ASP A 291 -23.72 0.17 6.59
N PRO A 292 -24.21 1.37 6.90
CA PRO A 292 -25.65 1.66 6.90
C PRO A 292 -26.31 1.45 5.52
N ARG A 293 -25.53 1.20 4.45
CA ARG A 293 -26.00 0.89 3.09
C ARG A 293 -25.94 -0.60 2.75
N SER A 294 -25.57 -1.48 3.68
CA SER A 294 -25.62 -2.95 3.49
C SER A 294 -26.99 -3.56 3.85
N ILE A 295 -28.05 -2.75 3.78
CA ILE A 295 -29.47 -3.16 3.91
C ILE A 295 -30.22 -2.62 2.70
#